data_AF-A0A6P2BFW0-F1
#
_entry.id   AF-A0A6P2BFW0-F1
#
_cell.length_a   1.000
_cell.length_b   1.000
_cell.length_c   1.000
_cell.angle_alpha   90.00
_cell.angle_beta   90.00
_cell.angle_gamma   90.00
#
_symmetry.space_group_name_H-M   'P 1'
#
loop_
_entity.id
_entity.type
_entity.pdbx_description
1 polymer ?
#
loop_
_entity_poly.entity_id
_entity_poly.type
_entity_poly.pdbx_seq_one_letter_code
_entity_poly.pdbx_strand_id
1 'polypeptide(L)'
;MRSTLALMLALLWVLGSASSQAADTDLAAWLDELLVPWQDPAGPGIVVSAARDDQILFTRAHGAAHVEHRVPITADTRFNAGSIAKSFTAYGILKLEAAGRLELDDRLDAHLDDLPSTLAHVTLRQLLQHTAGLKDDWTLASLAGWE
;
A
#
# COMPACT_ATOMS: atom_id res chain seq x y z
N MET A 1 -37.59 8.26 34.39
CA MET A 1 -36.59 7.21 34.12
C MET A 1 -36.21 7.10 32.63
N ARG A 2 -37.14 7.17 31.68
CA ARG A 2 -36.82 7.10 30.23
C ARG A 2 -36.11 8.36 29.68
N SER A 3 -36.41 9.54 30.23
CA SER A 3 -35.81 10.82 29.82
C SER A 3 -34.38 11.04 30.33
N THR A 4 -34.06 10.57 31.54
CA THR A 4 -32.72 10.65 32.12
C THR A 4 -31.72 9.70 31.44
N LEU A 5 -32.17 8.53 31.01
CA LEU A 5 -31.34 7.58 30.26
C LEU A 5 -30.98 8.11 28.85
N ALA A 6 -31.94 8.79 28.19
CA ALA A 6 -31.72 9.41 26.88
C ALA A 6 -30.71 10.57 26.95
N LEU A 7 -30.75 11.40 28.00
CA LEU A 7 -29.78 12.47 28.21
C LEU A 7 -28.36 11.93 28.49
N MET A 8 -28.23 10.85 29.26
CA MET A 8 -26.93 10.22 29.54
C MET A 8 -26.33 9.57 28.28
N LEU A 9 -27.15 8.93 27.43
CA LEU A 9 -26.70 8.37 26.15
C LEU A 9 -26.28 9.45 25.14
N ALA A 10 -27.01 10.58 25.08
CA ALA A 10 -26.63 11.72 24.24
C ALA A 10 -25.31 12.36 24.71
N LEU A 11 -25.10 12.46 26.03
CA LEU A 11 -23.88 13.03 26.61
C LEU A 11 -22.65 12.13 26.38
N LEU A 12 -22.82 10.81 26.45
CA LEU A 12 -21.77 9.81 26.12
C LEU A 12 -21.38 9.83 24.64
N TRP A 13 -22.33 10.11 23.74
CA TRP A 13 -22.06 10.27 22.30
C TRP A 13 -21.27 11.54 22.00
N VAL A 14 -21.66 12.68 22.60
CA VAL A 14 -20.98 13.97 22.40
C VAL A 14 -19.53 13.96 22.92
N LEU A 15 -19.28 13.31 24.07
CA LEU A 15 -17.94 13.19 24.62
C LEU A 15 -17.03 12.27 23.77
N GLY A 16 -17.57 11.19 23.20
CA GLY A 16 -16.81 10.29 22.31
C GLY A 16 -16.40 10.93 20.98
N SER A 17 -17.29 11.73 20.37
CA SER A 17 -17.00 12.41 19.10
C SER A 17 -15.96 13.52 19.22
N ALA A 18 -15.94 14.26 20.35
CA ALA A 18 -14.98 15.34 20.56
C ALA A 18 -13.53 14.83 20.70
N SER A 19 -13.32 13.69 21.36
CA SER A 19 -11.99 13.09 21.54
C SER A 19 -11.42 12.52 20.23
N SER A 20 -12.26 11.94 19.37
CA SER A 20 -11.81 11.45 18.04
C SER A 20 -11.39 12.61 17.14
N GLN A 21 -12.19 13.68 17.09
CA GLN A 21 -11.93 14.83 16.22
C GLN A 21 -10.65 15.58 16.60
N ALA A 22 -10.35 15.69 17.90
CA ALA A 22 -9.10 16.29 18.37
C ALA A 22 -7.87 15.47 17.95
N ALA A 23 -7.92 14.13 18.13
CA ALA A 23 -6.83 13.24 17.74
C ALA A 23 -6.56 13.24 16.22
N ASP A 24 -7.61 13.36 15.40
CA ASP A 24 -7.47 13.42 13.94
C ASP A 24 -6.90 14.78 13.49
N THR A 25 -7.19 15.85 14.22
CA THR A 25 -6.60 17.18 13.98
C THR A 25 -5.11 17.19 14.29
N ASP A 26 -4.69 16.55 15.39
CA ASP A 26 -3.28 16.40 15.76
C ASP A 26 -2.50 15.58 14.72
N LEU A 27 -3.11 14.51 14.18
CA LEU A 27 -2.54 13.71 13.10
C LEU A 27 -2.36 14.55 11.82
N ALA A 28 -3.37 15.33 11.44
CA ALA A 28 -3.31 16.17 10.25
C ALA A 28 -2.20 17.23 10.36
N ALA A 29 -2.09 17.90 11.51
CA ALA A 29 -1.05 18.91 11.74
C ALA A 29 0.37 18.29 11.67
N TRP A 30 0.57 17.12 12.27
CA TRP A 30 1.84 16.40 12.19
C TRP A 30 2.18 15.95 10.76
N LEU A 31 1.19 15.45 10.00
CA LEU A 31 1.39 15.09 8.59
C LEU A 31 1.69 16.31 7.71
N ASP A 32 1.02 17.45 7.95
CA ASP A 32 1.32 18.69 7.24
C ASP A 32 2.76 19.17 7.54
N GLU A 33 3.27 19.01 8.77
CA GLU A 33 4.66 19.31 9.15
C GLU A 33 5.67 18.41 8.41
N LEU A 34 5.38 17.10 8.30
CA LEU A 34 6.24 16.17 7.55
C LEU A 34 6.32 16.49 6.05
N LEU A 35 5.30 17.16 5.51
CA LEU A 35 5.21 17.49 4.09
C LEU A 35 5.86 18.84 3.73
N VAL A 36 6.35 19.61 4.71
CA VAL A 36 7.06 20.88 4.48
C VAL A 36 8.16 20.79 3.39
N PRO A 37 9.02 19.75 3.35
CA PRO A 37 10.04 19.63 2.30
C PRO A 37 9.50 19.49 0.87
N TRP A 38 8.22 19.15 0.71
CA TRP A 38 7.57 18.88 -0.57
C TRP A 38 6.69 20.04 -1.05
N GLN A 39 6.65 21.16 -0.32
CA GLN A 39 5.74 22.28 -0.61
C GLN A 39 6.11 23.10 -1.85
N ASP A 40 7.31 22.92 -2.44
CA ASP A 40 7.68 23.60 -3.68
C ASP A 40 6.79 23.12 -4.84
N PRO A 41 5.90 23.97 -5.40
CA PRO A 41 5.02 23.58 -6.50
C PRO A 41 5.79 23.28 -7.80
N ALA A 42 7.05 23.69 -7.92
CA ALA A 42 7.92 23.35 -9.03
C ALA A 42 8.75 22.07 -8.79
N GLY A 43 8.72 21.52 -7.56
CA GLY A 43 9.45 20.31 -7.20
C GLY A 43 8.71 19.01 -7.56
N PRO A 44 9.37 17.85 -7.43
CA PRO A 44 8.74 16.54 -7.59
C PRO A 44 7.54 16.38 -6.66
N GLY A 45 6.47 15.77 -7.16
CA GLY A 45 5.22 15.66 -6.41
C GLY A 45 5.14 14.45 -5.47
N ILE A 46 4.37 14.60 -4.39
CA ILE A 46 4.01 13.55 -3.44
C ILE A 46 2.51 13.61 -3.14
N VAL A 47 1.90 12.45 -2.92
CA VAL A 47 0.54 12.32 -2.35
C VAL A 47 0.64 11.45 -1.10
N VAL A 48 0.09 11.93 0.02
CA VAL A 48 0.02 11.19 1.28
C VAL A 48 -1.42 11.13 1.73
N SER A 49 -1.86 9.92 2.09
CA SER A 49 -3.20 9.68 2.63
C SER A 49 -3.11 8.85 3.91
N ALA A 50 -3.90 9.20 4.92
CA ALA A 50 -4.05 8.44 6.15
C ALA A 50 -5.51 8.04 6.33
N ALA A 51 -5.75 6.77 6.63
CA ALA A 51 -7.07 6.21 6.87
C ALA A 51 -7.11 5.45 8.18
N ARG A 52 -8.28 5.46 8.84
CA ARG A 52 -8.59 4.65 10.01
C ARG A 52 -9.95 4.02 9.77
N ASP A 53 -10.03 2.71 9.97
CA ASP A 53 -11.19 1.90 9.61
C ASP A 53 -11.57 2.15 8.13
N ASP A 54 -12.83 2.45 7.85
CA ASP A 54 -13.33 2.73 6.50
C ASP A 54 -13.29 4.22 6.13
N GLN A 55 -12.59 5.06 6.90
CA GLN A 55 -12.57 6.51 6.72
C GLN A 55 -11.18 7.04 6.39
N ILE A 56 -11.11 7.86 5.34
CA ILE A 56 -9.92 8.65 5.02
C ILE A 56 -9.95 9.90 5.92
N LEU A 57 -8.96 10.03 6.79
CA LEU A 57 -8.84 11.12 7.75
C LEU A 57 -8.04 12.30 7.18
N PHE A 58 -7.13 12.01 6.25
CA PHE A 58 -6.20 12.99 5.70
C PHE A 58 -5.81 12.61 4.28
N THR A 59 -5.78 13.59 3.38
CA THR A 59 -5.13 13.48 2.08
C THR A 59 -4.49 14.82 1.72
N ARG A 60 -3.23 14.80 1.31
CA ARG A 60 -2.52 15.96 0.77
C ARG A 60 -1.73 15.57 -0.46
N ALA A 61 -1.63 16.53 -1.37
CA ALA A 61 -0.84 16.43 -2.58
C ALA A 61 -0.01 17.72 -2.71
N HIS A 62 1.31 17.59 -2.84
CA HIS A 62 2.22 18.72 -2.98
C HIS A 62 3.20 18.50 -4.13
N GLY A 63 3.66 19.57 -4.76
CA GLY A 63 4.58 19.55 -5.89
C GLY A 63 3.91 19.35 -7.25
N ALA A 64 4.66 18.82 -8.21
CA ALA A 64 4.22 18.61 -9.58
C ALA A 64 4.15 17.12 -9.95
N ALA A 65 3.10 16.73 -10.68
CA ALA A 65 3.03 15.44 -11.37
C ALA A 65 4.01 15.37 -12.54
N HIS A 66 4.38 16.53 -13.11
CA HIS A 66 5.41 16.66 -14.13
C HIS A 66 6.15 17.98 -13.95
N VAL A 67 7.44 17.92 -13.61
CA VAL A 67 8.24 19.09 -13.23
C VAL A 67 8.46 20.03 -14.43
N GLU A 68 8.90 19.47 -15.56
CA GLU A 68 9.26 20.21 -16.78
C GLU A 68 8.05 20.94 -17.39
N HIS A 69 6.88 20.30 -17.35
CA HIS A 69 5.62 20.86 -17.86
C HIS A 69 4.80 21.57 -16.79
N ARG A 70 5.30 21.64 -15.54
CA ARG A 70 4.62 22.25 -14.38
C ARG A 70 3.18 21.78 -14.22
N VAL A 71 2.96 20.48 -14.42
CA VAL A 71 1.64 19.87 -14.22
C VAL A 71 1.46 19.66 -12.71
N PRO A 72 0.48 20.31 -12.07
CA PRO A 72 0.28 20.16 -10.63
C PRO A 72 -0.11 18.72 -10.29
N ILE A 73 0.34 18.23 -9.15
CA ILE A 73 -0.12 16.94 -8.63
C ILE A 73 -1.52 17.07 -7.99
N THR A 74 -2.28 15.99 -7.98
CA THR A 74 -3.59 15.90 -7.34
C THR A 74 -3.68 14.61 -6.53
N ALA A 75 -4.67 14.50 -5.64
CA ALA A 75 -4.94 13.26 -4.91
C ALA A 75 -5.23 12.06 -5.84
N ASP A 76 -5.70 12.32 -7.07
CA ASP A 76 -6.05 11.31 -8.07
C ASP A 76 -4.91 11.00 -9.06
N THR A 77 -3.74 11.64 -8.88
CA THR A 77 -2.58 11.40 -9.76
C THR A 77 -2.14 9.95 -9.64
N ARG A 78 -2.01 9.28 -10.80
CA ARG A 78 -1.57 7.88 -10.87
C ARG A 78 -0.05 7.78 -10.79
N PHE A 79 0.42 6.84 -9.97
CA PHE A 79 1.83 6.50 -9.86
C PHE A 79 2.09 5.11 -10.42
N ASN A 80 3.34 4.84 -10.81
CA ASN A 80 3.77 3.47 -11.05
C ASN A 80 3.87 2.76 -9.70
N ALA A 81 3.06 1.72 -9.50
CA ALA A 81 3.00 0.98 -8.23
C ALA A 81 4.33 0.28 -7.88
N GLY A 82 5.18 -0.02 -8.87
CA GLY A 82 6.44 -0.73 -8.65
C GLY A 82 6.23 -1.99 -7.80
N SER A 83 7.06 -2.18 -6.77
CA SER A 83 6.98 -3.35 -5.88
C SER A 83 5.70 -3.43 -5.04
N ILE A 84 4.89 -2.37 -4.92
CA ILE A 84 3.58 -2.43 -4.25
C ILE A 84 2.65 -3.43 -4.97
N ALA A 85 2.82 -3.61 -6.28
CA ALA A 85 2.05 -4.58 -7.05
C ALA A 85 2.16 -6.03 -6.52
N LYS A 86 3.27 -6.39 -5.87
CA LYS A 86 3.50 -7.74 -5.33
C LYS A 86 2.45 -8.13 -4.29
N SER A 87 2.01 -7.19 -3.45
CA SER A 87 0.97 -7.45 -2.44
C SER A 87 -0.38 -7.82 -3.08
N PHE A 88 -0.72 -7.21 -4.22
CA PHE A 88 -1.93 -7.55 -4.98
C PHE A 88 -1.83 -8.93 -5.63
N THR A 89 -0.67 -9.26 -6.21
CA THR A 89 -0.41 -10.61 -6.73
C THR A 89 -0.48 -11.67 -5.63
N ALA A 90 0.13 -11.41 -4.47
CA ALA A 90 0.06 -12.30 -3.32
C ALA A 90 -1.38 -12.50 -2.84
N TYR A 91 -2.16 -11.42 -2.74
CA TYR A 91 -3.58 -11.51 -2.42
C TYR A 91 -4.36 -12.37 -3.43
N GLY A 92 -4.08 -12.21 -4.73
CA GLY A 92 -4.66 -13.04 -5.78
C GLY A 92 -4.36 -14.54 -5.60
N ILE A 93 -3.11 -14.89 -5.25
CA ILE A 93 -2.71 -16.27 -4.97
C ILE A 93 -3.43 -16.81 -3.73
N LEU A 94 -3.49 -16.05 -2.64
CA LEU A 94 -4.21 -16.46 -1.42
C LEU A 94 -5.72 -16.61 -1.67
N LYS A 95 -6.30 -15.82 -2.56
CA LYS A 95 -7.69 -15.97 -3.00
C LYS A 95 -7.93 -17.26 -3.77
N LEU A 96 -6.96 -17.71 -4.56
CA LEU A 96 -7.01 -18.99 -5.28
C LEU A 96 -6.86 -20.17 -4.32
N GLU A 97 -5.93 -20.09 -3.36
CA GLU A 97 -5.78 -21.08 -2.30
C GLU A 97 -7.07 -21.23 -1.48
N ALA A 98 -7.65 -20.11 -1.03
CA ALA A 98 -8.90 -20.11 -0.27
C ALA A 98 -10.09 -20.70 -1.07
N ALA A 99 -10.01 -20.67 -2.40
CA ALA A 99 -11.00 -21.28 -3.29
C ALA A 99 -10.70 -22.75 -3.62
N GLY A 100 -9.64 -23.35 -3.04
CA GLY A 100 -9.21 -24.72 -3.30
C GLY A 100 -8.68 -24.95 -4.72
N ARG A 101 -8.20 -23.89 -5.40
CA ARG A 101 -7.72 -23.98 -6.79
C ARG A 101 -6.23 -24.29 -6.91
N LEU A 102 -5.49 -24.09 -5.83
CA LEU A 102 -4.07 -24.39 -5.66
C LEU A 102 -3.78 -24.53 -4.16
N GLU A 103 -2.63 -25.06 -3.80
CA GLU A 103 -2.08 -25.03 -2.45
C GLU A 103 -0.76 -24.24 -2.46
N LEU A 104 -0.44 -23.50 -1.39
CA LEU A 104 0.81 -22.73 -1.37
C LEU A 104 2.08 -23.60 -1.43
N ASP A 105 1.97 -24.87 -1.05
CA ASP A 105 3.08 -25.82 -1.14
C ASP A 105 3.14 -26.55 -2.49
N ASP A 106 2.25 -26.19 -3.43
CA ASP A 106 2.34 -26.63 -4.81
C ASP A 106 3.66 -26.16 -5.43
N ARG A 107 4.26 -27.05 -6.20
CA ARG A 107 5.43 -26.79 -7.02
C ARG A 107 5.04 -25.99 -8.26
N LEU A 108 5.96 -25.21 -8.81
CA LEU A 108 5.67 -24.41 -10.01
C LEU A 108 5.35 -25.27 -11.24
N ASP A 109 5.97 -26.45 -11.35
CA ASP A 109 5.73 -27.42 -12.42
C ASP A 109 4.32 -28.03 -12.40
N ALA A 110 3.53 -27.83 -11.34
CA ALA A 110 2.12 -28.20 -11.31
C ALA A 110 1.20 -27.17 -12.00
N HIS A 111 1.67 -25.94 -12.20
CA HIS A 111 0.86 -24.80 -12.66
C HIS A 111 1.37 -24.13 -13.93
N LEU A 112 2.65 -24.32 -14.26
CA LEU A 112 3.30 -23.68 -15.40
C LEU A 112 4.06 -24.72 -16.24
N ASP A 113 3.78 -24.73 -17.53
CA ASP A 113 4.53 -25.49 -18.52
C ASP A 113 5.85 -24.77 -18.90
N ASP A 114 6.78 -25.50 -19.53
CA ASP A 114 8.04 -24.97 -20.08
C ASP A 114 8.99 -24.26 -19.08
N LEU A 115 8.93 -24.63 -17.80
CA LEU A 115 9.87 -24.15 -16.79
C LEU A 115 11.27 -24.76 -16.95
N PRO A 116 12.35 -23.98 -16.73
CA PRO A 116 13.68 -24.54 -16.52
C PRO A 116 13.65 -25.58 -15.39
N SER A 117 14.34 -26.70 -15.57
CA SER A 117 14.35 -27.81 -14.59
C SER A 117 14.85 -27.37 -13.20
N THR A 118 15.67 -26.32 -13.14
CA THR A 118 16.16 -25.70 -11.91
C THR A 118 15.06 -24.99 -11.12
N LEU A 119 13.92 -24.64 -11.73
CA LEU A 119 12.81 -23.94 -11.08
C LEU A 119 11.61 -24.84 -10.79
N ALA A 120 11.55 -26.02 -11.41
CA ALA A 120 10.45 -26.96 -11.27
C ALA A 120 10.13 -27.30 -9.80
N HIS A 121 11.16 -27.32 -8.94
CA HIS A 121 11.01 -27.67 -7.51
C HIS A 121 10.67 -26.53 -6.57
N VAL A 122 10.64 -25.30 -7.06
CA VAL A 122 10.24 -24.14 -6.27
C VAL A 122 8.75 -24.24 -5.95
N THR A 123 8.34 -23.87 -4.75
CA THR A 123 6.91 -23.80 -4.38
C THR A 123 6.36 -22.38 -4.51
N LEU A 124 5.03 -22.26 -4.63
CA LEU A 124 4.35 -20.96 -4.60
C LEU A 124 4.66 -20.18 -3.32
N ARG A 125 4.72 -20.85 -2.16
CA ARG A 125 5.10 -20.27 -0.86
C ARG A 125 6.49 -19.64 -0.90
N GLN A 126 7.46 -20.32 -1.51
CA GLN A 126 8.83 -19.81 -1.63
C GLN A 126 8.92 -18.57 -2.51
N LEU A 127 8.11 -18.48 -3.57
CA LEU A 127 8.00 -17.26 -4.38
C LEU A 127 7.40 -16.10 -3.58
N LEU A 128 6.30 -16.32 -2.88
CA LEU A 128 5.62 -15.30 -2.07
C LEU A 128 6.51 -14.75 -0.94
N GLN A 129 7.44 -15.57 -0.44
CA GLN A 129 8.31 -15.23 0.69
C GLN A 129 9.73 -14.84 0.26
N HIS A 130 10.01 -14.79 -1.04
CA HIS A 130 11.36 -14.50 -1.56
C HIS A 130 12.44 -15.48 -1.07
N THR A 131 12.10 -16.75 -0.89
CA THR A 131 13.03 -17.81 -0.42
C THR A 131 13.35 -18.86 -1.49
N ALA A 132 12.89 -18.65 -2.72
CA ALA A 132 13.15 -19.53 -3.86
C ALA A 132 14.62 -19.53 -4.37
N GLY A 133 15.46 -18.60 -3.89
CA GLY A 133 16.85 -18.47 -4.34
C GLY A 133 17.03 -17.84 -5.73
N LEU A 134 15.96 -17.25 -6.28
CA LEU A 134 15.99 -16.50 -7.54
C LEU A 134 16.78 -15.21 -7.39
N LYS A 135 17.66 -14.93 -8.35
CA LYS A 135 18.35 -13.63 -8.47
C LYS A 135 17.44 -12.66 -9.21
N ASP A 136 17.38 -11.42 -8.75
CA ASP A 136 16.73 -10.35 -9.48
C ASP A 136 17.53 -9.99 -10.75
N ASP A 137 16.85 -9.26 -11.63
CA ASP A 137 17.33 -8.76 -12.90
C ASP A 137 18.54 -7.82 -12.75
N TRP A 138 18.57 -6.97 -11.73
CA TRP A 138 19.72 -6.08 -11.44
C TRP A 138 20.97 -6.88 -11.09
N THR A 139 20.83 -7.86 -10.19
CA THR A 139 21.90 -8.77 -9.80
C THR A 139 22.43 -9.54 -11.01
N LEU A 140 21.54 -10.02 -11.88
CA LEU A 140 21.94 -10.73 -13.10
C LEU A 140 22.64 -9.80 -14.10
N ALA A 141 22.16 -8.58 -14.28
CA ALA A 141 22.79 -7.58 -15.15
C ALA A 141 24.19 -7.20 -14.66
N SER A 142 24.35 -6.99 -13.35
CA SER A 142 25.65 -6.71 -12.72
C SER A 142 26.63 -7.88 -12.92
N LEU A 143 26.19 -9.11 -12.68
CA LEU A 143 27.02 -10.31 -12.93
C LEU A 143 27.38 -10.51 -14.42
N ALA A 144 26.54 -10.00 -15.33
CA ALA A 144 26.79 -10.02 -16.76
C ALA A 144 27.72 -8.88 -17.25
N GLY A 145 28.14 -7.97 -16.36
CA GLY A 145 29.01 -6.84 -16.68
C GLY A 145 28.30 -5.71 -17.42
N TRP A 146 26.98 -5.56 -17.21
CA TRP A 146 26.21 -4.45 -17.77
C TRP A 146 26.27 -3.18 -16.90
N GLU A 147 26.92 -3.25 -15.75
CA GLU A 147 27.19 -2.15 -14.82
C GLU A 147 28.70 -1.99 -14.57
#